data_AF-A0A2J6RGL5-F1
#
_entry.id   AF-A0A2J6RGL5-F1
#
_cell.length_a   1.000
_cell.length_b   1.000
_cell.length_c   1.000
_cell.angle_alpha   90.00
_cell.angle_beta   90.00
_cell.angle_gamma   90.00
#
_symmetry.space_group_name_H-M   'P 1'
#
loop_
_entity.id
_entity.type
_entity.pdbx_description
1 polymer ?
#
loop_
_entity_poly.entity_id
_entity_poly.type
_entity_poly.pdbx_seq_one_letter_code
_entity_poly.pdbx_strand_id
1 'polypeptide(L)'
;GSSLSPPTINISGSTLSITTNLFTALHYLRYVSSERHLWIDAICVNQQDLDKRSQQVKRMSSIYTLATRVVAWIGEEENERVSLR
;
A
#
# COMPACT_ATOMS: atom_id res chain seq x y z
N GLY A 1 25.01 -13.25 -1.91
CA GLY A 1 24.31 -11.96 -1.99
C GLY A 1 23.02 -12.19 -2.73
N SER A 2 21.92 -12.36 -2.00
CA SER A 2 20.66 -12.80 -2.60
C SER A 2 19.98 -11.61 -3.27
N SER A 3 19.92 -11.62 -4.59
CA SER A 3 19.05 -10.77 -5.40
C SER A 3 17.60 -11.13 -5.06
N LEU A 4 17.04 -10.52 -4.01
CA LEU A 4 15.64 -10.71 -3.66
C LEU A 4 14.81 -9.93 -4.69
N SER A 5 14.13 -10.66 -5.56
CA SER A 5 13.12 -10.08 -6.46
C SER A 5 12.10 -9.30 -5.64
N PRO A 6 11.68 -8.10 -6.08
CA PRO A 6 10.69 -7.32 -5.36
C PRO A 6 9.38 -8.13 -5.24
N PRO A 7 8.64 -7.98 -4.12
CA PRO A 7 7.37 -8.66 -3.96
C PRO A 7 6.38 -8.21 -5.04
N THR A 8 5.50 -9.11 -5.44
CA THR A 8 4.51 -8.87 -6.50
C THR A 8 3.09 -9.20 -6.05
N ILE A 9 2.13 -8.55 -6.69
CA ILE A 9 0.69 -8.81 -6.52
C ILE A 9 0.02 -8.94 -7.89
N ASN A 10 -1.07 -9.72 -7.96
CA ASN A 10 -1.86 -9.84 -9.17
C ASN A 10 -3.03 -8.84 -9.13
N ILE A 11 -3.14 -8.02 -10.18
CA ILE A 11 -4.19 -7.02 -10.35
C ILE A 11 -4.78 -7.21 -11.74
N SER A 12 -6.07 -7.53 -11.83
CA SER A 12 -6.82 -7.63 -13.09
C SER A 12 -6.11 -8.46 -14.18
N GLY A 13 -5.46 -9.56 -13.79
CA GLY A 13 -4.74 -10.45 -14.70
C GLY A 13 -3.30 -10.03 -15.06
N SER A 14 -2.81 -8.92 -14.49
CA SER A 14 -1.41 -8.47 -14.62
C SER A 14 -0.68 -8.61 -13.28
N THR A 15 0.63 -8.85 -13.34
CA THR A 15 1.50 -8.87 -12.14
C THR A 15 2.16 -7.51 -11.97
N LEU A 16 1.95 -6.90 -10.79
CA LEU A 16 2.54 -5.62 -10.42
C LEU A 16 3.60 -5.84 -9.33
N SER A 17 4.81 -5.36 -9.58
CA SER A 17 5.86 -5.26 -8.55
C SER A 17 5.53 -4.13 -7.58
N ILE A 18 5.61 -4.41 -6.28
CA ILE A 18 5.31 -3.46 -5.21
C ILE A 18 6.48 -3.38 -4.23
N THR A 19 6.46 -2.37 -3.36
CA THR A 19 7.44 -2.25 -2.29
C THR A 19 7.18 -3.28 -1.20
N THR A 20 8.23 -3.68 -0.47
CA THR A 20 8.09 -4.56 0.71
C THR A 20 7.13 -3.96 1.75
N ASN A 21 7.21 -2.65 1.98
CA ASN A 21 6.30 -1.97 2.90
C ASN A 21 4.82 -2.15 2.52
N LEU A 22 4.50 -1.99 1.23
CA LEU A 22 3.13 -2.18 0.75
C LEU A 22 2.71 -3.65 0.81
N PHE A 23 3.61 -4.57 0.51
CA PHE A 23 3.34 -6.01 0.61
C PHE A 23 3.00 -6.40 2.06
N THR A 24 3.79 -5.94 3.02
CA THR A 24 3.54 -6.17 4.45
C THR A 24 2.21 -5.54 4.87
N ALA A 25 1.97 -4.26 4.53
CA ALA A 25 0.70 -3.60 4.85
C ALA A 25 -0.52 -4.38 4.33
N LEU A 26 -0.47 -4.84 3.08
CA LEU A 26 -1.52 -5.67 2.47
C LEU A 26 -1.74 -6.97 3.25
N HIS A 27 -0.67 -7.60 3.73
CA HIS A 27 -0.75 -8.82 4.52
C HIS A 27 -1.49 -8.58 5.85
N TYR A 28 -1.14 -7.52 6.59
CA TYR A 28 -1.80 -7.16 7.86
C TYR A 28 -3.25 -6.68 7.67
N LEU A 29 -3.52 -6.01 6.55
CA LEU A 29 -4.87 -5.52 6.24
C LEU A 29 -5.77 -6.59 5.65
N ARG A 30 -5.26 -7.78 5.30
CA ARG A 30 -6.08 -8.85 4.76
C ARG A 30 -6.93 -9.48 5.86
N TYR A 31 -8.22 -9.70 5.60
CA TYR A 31 -9.03 -10.57 6.46
C TYR A 31 -8.69 -12.04 6.19
N VAL A 32 -8.71 -12.87 7.24
CA VAL A 32 -8.31 -14.29 7.14
C VAL A 32 -9.22 -15.09 6.20
N SER A 33 -10.53 -14.80 6.23
CA SER A 33 -11.55 -15.62 5.59
C SER A 33 -12.54 -14.84 4.73
N SER A 34 -12.33 -13.55 4.51
CA SER A 34 -13.23 -12.72 3.72
C SER A 34 -12.49 -11.79 2.78
N GLU A 35 -13.18 -11.39 1.72
CA GLU A 35 -12.68 -10.36 0.83
C GLU A 35 -12.68 -8.99 1.54
N ARG A 36 -11.76 -8.13 1.12
CA ARG A 36 -11.70 -6.74 1.58
C ARG A 36 -11.50 -5.85 0.36
N HIS A 37 -12.31 -4.80 0.26
CA HIS A 37 -12.07 -3.71 -0.69
C HIS A 37 -11.12 -2.69 -0.07
N LEU A 38 -9.97 -2.50 -0.70
CA LEU A 38 -8.98 -1.51 -0.29
C LEU A 38 -8.70 -0.58 -1.47
N TRP A 39 -8.71 0.72 -1.20
CA TRP A 39 -8.14 1.71 -2.09
C TRP A 39 -6.72 2.03 -1.61
N ILE A 40 -5.74 1.95 -2.51
CA ILE A 40 -4.32 2.12 -2.20
C ILE A 40 -3.76 3.15 -3.18
N ASP A 41 -3.34 4.28 -2.67
CA ASP A 41 -2.82 5.40 -3.45
C ASP A 41 -1.63 5.00 -4.31
N ALA A 42 -0.70 4.21 -3.75
CA ALA A 42 0.48 3.70 -4.46
C ALA A 42 0.15 2.79 -5.66
N ILE A 43 -1.06 2.25 -5.74
CA ILE A 43 -1.51 1.39 -6.85
C ILE A 43 -2.46 2.16 -7.78
N CYS A 44 -3.43 2.90 -7.21
CA CYS A 44 -4.50 3.54 -7.97
C CYS A 44 -4.11 4.91 -8.55
N VAL A 45 -3.08 5.55 -7.99
CA VAL A 45 -2.59 6.86 -8.46
C VAL A 45 -1.33 6.62 -9.27
N ASN A 46 -1.42 6.78 -10.60
CA ASN A 46 -0.22 6.83 -11.42
C ASN A 46 0.59 8.09 -11.07
N GLN A 47 1.64 7.92 -10.27
CA GLN A 47 2.47 9.01 -9.75
C GLN A 47 3.35 9.69 -10.82
N GLN A 48 3.42 9.15 -12.03
CA GLN A 48 4.31 9.64 -13.11
C GLN A 48 3.69 10.76 -13.95
N ASP A 49 2.39 11.05 -13.78
CA ASP A 49 1.68 12.09 -14.54
C ASP A 49 1.37 13.27 -13.62
N LEU A 50 2.28 14.26 -13.61
CA LEU A 50 2.21 15.44 -12.76
C LEU A 50 0.97 16.30 -13.05
N ASP A 51 0.51 16.34 -14.30
CA ASP A 51 -0.69 17.11 -14.68
C ASP A 51 -1.97 16.44 -14.16
N LYS A 52 -2.01 15.11 -14.09
CA LYS A 52 -3.11 14.37 -13.46
C LYS A 52 -3.09 14.42 -11.93
N ARG A 53 -1.98 14.80 -11.30
CA ARG A 53 -1.85 14.90 -9.83
C ARG A 53 -2.86 15.86 -9.22
N SER A 54 -3.10 17.00 -9.84
CA SER A 54 -4.05 18.02 -9.35
C SER A 54 -5.50 17.53 -9.37
N GLN A 55 -5.89 16.77 -10.41
CA GLN A 55 -7.21 16.12 -10.47
C GLN A 55 -7.30 14.92 -9.51
N GLN A 56 -6.24 14.14 -9.38
CA GLN A 56 -6.14 13.02 -8.45
C GLN A 56 -6.29 13.49 -6.99
N VAL A 57 -5.62 14.58 -6.59
CA VAL A 57 -5.74 15.16 -5.24
C VAL A 57 -7.17 15.62 -4.95
N LYS A 58 -7.88 16.21 -5.93
CA LYS A 58 -9.30 16.52 -5.76
C LYS A 58 -10.14 15.27 -5.51
N ARG A 59 -9.82 14.15 -6.17
CA ARG A 59 -10.49 12.86 -5.94
C ARG A 59 -10.14 12.24 -4.59
N MET A 60 -8.92 12.45 -4.08
CA MET A 60 -8.52 11.95 -2.76
C MET A 60 -9.41 12.50 -1.65
N SER A 61 -9.82 13.77 -1.72
CA SER A 61 -10.78 14.34 -0.76
C SER A 61 -12.09 13.56 -0.72
N SER A 62 -12.68 13.26 -1.88
CA SER A 62 -13.90 12.45 -1.96
C SER A 62 -13.68 11.02 -1.50
N ILE A 63 -12.55 10.40 -1.84
CA ILE A 63 -12.21 9.03 -1.44
C ILE A 63 -12.09 8.93 0.08
N TYR A 64 -11.35 9.84 0.71
CA TYR A 64 -11.25 9.87 2.18
C TYR A 64 -12.59 10.16 2.85
N THR A 65 -13.39 11.05 2.27
CA THR A 65 -14.72 11.39 2.81
C THR A 65 -15.69 10.21 2.73
N LEU A 66 -15.62 9.42 1.65
CA LEU A 66 -16.52 8.29 1.39
C LEU A 66 -16.00 6.97 1.97
N ALA A 67 -14.76 6.91 2.43
CA ALA A 67 -14.19 5.69 2.98
C ALA A 67 -14.83 5.35 4.34
N THR A 68 -15.24 4.10 4.52
CA THR A 68 -15.72 3.58 5.80
C THR A 68 -14.64 3.67 6.89
N ARG A 69 -13.37 3.54 6.50
CA ARG A 69 -12.20 3.65 7.39
C ARG A 69 -10.99 4.08 6.57
N VAL A 70 -10.17 4.96 7.16
CA VAL A 70 -8.86 5.33 6.64
C VAL A 70 -7.80 4.70 7.55
N VAL A 71 -6.79 4.06 6.95
CA VAL A 71 -5.67 3.46 7.67
C VAL A 71 -4.38 4.11 7.19
N ALA A 72 -3.58 4.63 8.11
CA ALA A 72 -2.22 5.08 7.85
C ALA A 72 -1.25 3.97 8.25
N TRP A 73 -0.46 3.47 7.30
CA TRP A 73 0.56 2.45 7.55
C TRP A 73 1.94 3.11 7.54
N ILE A 74 2.62 3.08 8.68
CA ILE A 74 3.92 3.75 8.88
C ILE A 74 5.10 2.76 8.83
N GLY A 75 4.81 1.46 8.80
CA GLY A 75 5.80 0.38 8.88
C GLY A 75 5.50 -0.56 10.03
N GLU A 76 6.23 -1.66 10.11
CA GLU A 76 6.24 -2.47 11.32
C GLU A 76 6.99 -1.73 12.42
N GLU A 77 6.63 -1.97 13.69
CA GLU A 77 7.47 -1.53 14.80
C GLU A 77 8.86 -2.16 14.62
N GLU A 78 9.87 -1.33 14.38
CA GLU A 78 11.25 -1.75 14.57
C GLU A 78 11.40 -1.95 16.07
N ASN A 79 11.21 -3.18 16.53
CA ASN A 79 11.55 -3.53 17.89
C ASN A 79 13.07 -3.38 17.98
N GLU A 80 13.52 -2.18 18.36
CA GLU A 80 14.88 -1.91 18.73
C GLU A 80 15.21 -2.96 19.79
N ARG A 81 15.88 -4.03 19.37
CA ARG A 81 16.64 -4.85 20.29
C ARG A 81 17.72 -3.91 20.77
N VAL A 82 17.42 -3.15 21.82
CA VAL A 82 18.40 -2.55 22.70
C VAL A 82 19.26 -3.73 23.12
N SER A 83 20.34 -3.92 22.37
CA SER A 83 21.38 -4.86 22.71
C SER A 83 21.97 -4.26 23.96
N LEU A 84 21.51 -4.73 25.11
CA LEU A 84 22.12 -4.42 26.40
C LEU A 84 23.61 -4.77 26.24
N ARG A 85 24.42 -3.72 26.07
CA ARG A 85 25.85 -3.74 26.27
C ARG A 85 26.11 -3.30 27.70
#